data_AF-A0A0L0HE30-F1
#
_entry.id   AF-A0A0L0HE30-F1
#
_cell.length_a   1.000
_cell.length_b   1.000
_cell.length_c   1.000
_cell.angle_alpha   90.00
_cell.angle_beta   90.00
_cell.angle_gamma   90.00
#
_symmetry.space_group_name_H-M   'P 1'
#
loop_
_entity.id
_entity.type
_entity.pdbx_description
1 polymer ?
#
loop_
_entity_poly.entity_id
_entity_poly.type
_entity_poly.pdbx_seq_one_letter_code
_entity_poly.pdbx_strand_id
1 'polypeptide(L)'
;MVVPPDKASADFDLLHRNEYTFCLVSTTYTCPFSPGDVVYVKLRSQKDTGRATILADADPSGRILVQYHADKSMLYHVNPQRLVNVYPTDTPLILLCENTTDYRTLARSQIDRNDVVAEIGSSYGVCTNILSQHAKQVFGIEVSQQLVDEARKRYPHLVFHNINILEHKSRAATIMQDVNKVFVDIGGNREIGVVVRALAFLIDRIKPSLIVVKSEELFESAQRHLDKSSSNNESGRIPDGPCWFETLCKDHAICDGQTSSAESWFLRARRDGFTKNPLRYPIRMTSDGVAICKLQNYREEGCQKLSLCRFDHIHCHHCGHAGHKALHCPLVNT
;
A
#
# COMPACT_ATOMS: atom_id res chain seq x y z
N MET A 1 20.55 24.04 32.65
CA MET A 1 19.07 24.07 32.58
C MET A 1 18.64 23.02 31.58
N VAL A 2 18.09 21.91 32.09
CA VAL A 2 17.66 20.76 31.27
C VAL A 2 16.27 21.09 30.74
N VAL A 3 16.13 21.17 29.42
CA VAL A 3 14.83 21.31 28.77
C VAL A 3 14.06 20.00 28.99
N PRO A 4 12.87 20.01 29.59
CA PRO A 4 12.11 18.79 29.80
C PRO A 4 11.65 18.22 28.46
N PRO A 5 11.58 16.90 28.30
CA PRO A 5 11.05 16.29 27.10
C PRO A 5 9.56 16.65 26.97
N ASP A 6 9.19 17.16 25.79
CA ASP A 6 7.81 17.46 25.41
C ASP A 6 6.91 16.24 25.64
N LYS A 7 6.09 16.31 26.69
CA LYS A 7 4.88 15.50 26.80
C LYS A 7 3.79 16.15 25.95
N ALA A 8 3.98 16.15 24.63
CA ALA A 8 2.89 16.37 23.71
C ALA A 8 1.98 15.12 23.78
N SER A 9 0.79 15.33 24.31
CA SER A 9 -0.30 14.38 24.52
C SER A 9 -0.63 13.56 23.27
N ALA A 10 -0.87 12.27 23.47
CA ALA A 10 -1.34 11.29 22.49
C ALA A 10 -2.77 11.54 21.94
N ASP A 11 -3.29 12.77 22.05
CA ASP A 11 -4.58 13.23 21.52
C ASP A 11 -4.43 14.02 20.20
N PHE A 12 -3.21 14.15 19.66
CA PHE A 12 -2.99 14.69 18.32
C PHE A 12 -3.29 13.61 17.26
N ASP A 13 -4.16 13.98 16.30
CA ASP A 13 -4.38 13.38 14.97
C ASP A 13 -5.43 12.27 14.75
N LEU A 14 -6.43 12.08 15.61
CA LEU A 14 -7.61 11.28 15.21
C LEU A 14 -8.55 12.02 14.23
N LEU A 15 -8.55 13.36 14.22
CA LEU A 15 -9.48 14.15 13.39
C LEU A 15 -9.15 14.08 11.89
N HIS A 16 -7.88 14.03 11.51
CA HIS A 16 -7.48 14.05 10.09
C HIS A 16 -7.67 12.72 9.37
N ARG A 17 -7.69 11.60 10.08
CA ARG A 17 -7.92 10.27 9.47
C ARG A 17 -9.35 10.11 8.95
N ASN A 18 -10.29 10.91 9.44
CA ASN A 18 -11.69 10.90 9.02
C ASN A 18 -11.93 11.56 7.65
N GLU A 19 -10.91 12.20 7.06
CA GLU A 19 -11.04 12.90 5.78
C GLU A 19 -10.88 11.98 4.57
N TYR A 20 -10.20 10.83 4.74
CA TYR A 20 -9.96 9.91 3.63
C TYR A 20 -11.16 9.03 3.35
N THR A 21 -11.60 9.04 2.09
CA THR A 21 -12.52 8.01 1.58
C THR A 21 -11.72 6.79 1.14
N PHE A 22 -12.17 5.59 1.48
CA PHE A 22 -11.56 4.33 1.05
C PHE A 22 -12.45 3.65 0.01
N CYS A 23 -11.87 3.19 -1.09
CA CYS A 23 -12.56 2.46 -2.14
C CYS A 23 -11.79 1.22 -2.58
N LEU A 24 -12.49 0.10 -2.72
CA LEU A 24 -11.99 -1.05 -3.47
C LEU A 24 -12.13 -0.80 -4.97
N VAL A 25 -11.05 -1.06 -5.70
CA VAL A 25 -11.03 -1.07 -7.15
C VAL A 25 -10.80 -2.50 -7.61
N SER A 26 -11.82 -3.08 -8.25
CA SER A 26 -11.75 -4.38 -8.91
C SER A 26 -12.57 -4.32 -10.19
N THR A 27 -12.29 -5.23 -11.12
CA THR A 27 -13.12 -5.46 -12.30
C THR A 27 -14.57 -5.84 -11.97
N THR A 28 -14.84 -6.29 -10.74
CA THR A 28 -16.20 -6.58 -10.25
C THR A 28 -16.95 -5.33 -9.79
N TYR A 29 -16.24 -4.27 -9.42
CA TYR A 29 -16.81 -2.98 -8.99
C TYR A 29 -16.83 -2.02 -10.17
N THR A 30 -17.72 -2.26 -11.12
CA THR A 30 -17.97 -1.29 -12.19
C THR A 30 -19.08 -0.35 -11.75
N CYS A 31 -18.71 0.85 -11.32
CA CYS A 31 -19.68 1.95 -11.28
C CYS A 31 -20.17 2.18 -12.73
N PRO A 32 -21.49 2.22 -12.96
CA PRO A 32 -22.02 2.55 -14.27
C PRO A 32 -21.52 3.93 -14.69
N PHE A 33 -21.14 4.02 -15.95
CA PHE A 33 -20.67 5.24 -16.58
C PHE A 33 -21.86 6.14 -16.94
N SER A 34 -21.80 7.41 -16.52
CA SER A 34 -22.85 8.40 -16.79
C SER A 34 -22.32 9.57 -17.63
N PRO A 35 -23.16 10.24 -18.43
CA PRO A 35 -22.79 11.49 -19.09
C PRO A 35 -22.25 12.53 -18.09
N GLY A 36 -21.09 13.11 -18.41
CA GLY A 36 -20.35 14.04 -17.55
C GLY A 36 -19.20 13.39 -16.79
N ASP A 37 -19.21 12.07 -16.60
CA ASP A 37 -18.13 11.37 -15.89
C ASP A 37 -16.80 11.52 -16.62
N VAL A 38 -15.74 11.71 -15.84
CA VAL A 38 -14.36 11.68 -16.33
C VAL A 38 -13.85 10.24 -16.26
N VAL A 39 -13.39 9.74 -17.39
CA VAL A 39 -12.89 8.38 -17.56
C VAL A 39 -11.52 8.36 -18.20
N TYR A 40 -10.83 7.24 -18.02
CA TYR A 40 -9.62 6.91 -18.74
C TYR A 40 -9.90 5.78 -19.72
N VAL A 41 -9.68 6.03 -21.00
CA VAL A 41 -9.76 5.00 -22.04
C VAL A 41 -8.44 4.25 -22.12
N LYS A 42 -8.45 2.94 -21.94
CA LYS A 42 -7.32 2.04 -22.22
C LYS A 42 -7.00 2.08 -23.72
N LEU A 43 -6.01 2.89 -24.10
CA LEU A 43 -5.59 3.10 -25.48
C LEU A 43 -4.83 1.89 -26.04
N ARG A 44 -5.00 1.64 -27.35
CA ARG A 44 -4.19 0.69 -28.12
C ARG A 44 -3.04 1.38 -28.88
N SER A 45 -3.07 2.70 -28.98
CA SER A 45 -2.15 3.54 -29.74
C SER A 45 -1.36 4.49 -28.83
N GLN A 46 -0.29 5.09 -29.35
CA GLN A 46 0.58 6.05 -28.67
C GLN A 46 -0.06 7.44 -28.47
N LYS A 47 -1.34 7.54 -28.08
CA LYS A 47 -1.89 8.84 -27.67
C LYS A 47 -1.30 9.21 -26.29
N ASP A 48 -0.99 10.48 -26.09
CA ASP A 48 -0.33 10.99 -24.88
C ASP A 48 -1.14 10.80 -23.59
N THR A 49 -2.48 10.77 -23.71
CA THR A 49 -3.38 10.50 -22.58
C THR A 49 -4.69 9.84 -23.02
N GLY A 50 -5.20 8.93 -22.19
CA GLY A 50 -6.49 8.28 -22.35
C GLY A 50 -7.65 9.04 -21.69
N ARG A 51 -7.42 10.18 -21.04
CA ARG A 51 -8.48 10.93 -20.33
C ARG A 51 -9.55 11.45 -21.30
N ALA A 52 -10.81 11.23 -20.94
CA ALA A 52 -11.98 11.60 -21.71
C ALA A 52 -13.18 11.90 -20.80
N THR A 53 -14.19 12.58 -21.34
CA THR A 53 -15.50 12.78 -20.70
C THR A 53 -16.55 11.99 -21.46
N ILE A 54 -17.45 11.32 -20.73
CA ILE A 54 -18.61 10.64 -21.33
C ILE A 54 -19.64 11.69 -21.74
N LEU A 55 -20.14 11.60 -22.97
CA LEU A 55 -21.12 12.55 -23.50
C LEU A 55 -22.54 11.97 -23.56
N ALA A 56 -22.66 10.65 -23.71
CA ALA A 56 -23.94 9.97 -23.82
C ALA A 56 -23.82 8.54 -23.31
N ASP A 57 -24.97 7.95 -22.97
CA ASP A 57 -25.10 6.53 -22.62
C ASP A 57 -24.68 5.62 -23.80
N ALA A 58 -24.64 4.32 -23.53
CA ALA A 58 -24.30 3.33 -24.55
C ALA A 58 -25.28 3.37 -25.74
N ASP A 59 -24.74 3.36 -26.97
CA ASP A 59 -25.50 3.23 -28.20
C ASP A 59 -26.14 1.83 -28.34
N PRO A 60 -26.97 1.56 -29.37
CA PRO A 60 -27.55 0.22 -29.58
C PRO A 60 -26.54 -0.92 -29.77
N SER A 61 -25.26 -0.60 -30.02
CA SER A 61 -24.15 -1.57 -30.09
C SER A 61 -23.44 -1.77 -28.75
N GLY A 62 -23.89 -1.09 -27.69
CA GLY A 62 -23.32 -1.14 -26.35
C GLY A 62 -22.07 -0.27 -26.17
N ARG A 63 -21.78 0.68 -27.08
CA ARG A 63 -20.59 1.54 -27.03
C ARG A 63 -20.92 2.91 -26.49
N ILE A 64 -20.07 3.42 -25.61
CA ILE A 64 -20.26 4.71 -24.94
C ILE A 64 -19.59 5.82 -25.74
N LEU A 65 -20.29 6.93 -25.95
CA LEU A 65 -19.75 8.11 -26.63
C LEU A 65 -18.88 8.92 -25.67
N VAL A 66 -17.61 9.14 -26.02
CA VAL A 66 -16.67 9.94 -25.23
C VAL A 66 -15.98 11.02 -26.07
N GLN A 67 -15.53 12.08 -25.39
CA GLN A 67 -14.68 13.14 -25.93
C GLN A 67 -13.34 13.15 -25.21
N TYR A 68 -12.22 12.98 -25.93
CA TYR A 68 -10.89 13.01 -25.33
C TYR A 68 -10.50 14.43 -24.89
N HIS A 69 -9.83 14.55 -23.75
CA HIS A 69 -9.38 15.85 -23.25
C HIS A 69 -8.25 16.44 -24.07
N ALA A 70 -7.37 15.60 -24.63
CA ALA A 70 -6.27 16.02 -25.49
C ALA A 70 -6.74 16.57 -26.84
N ASP A 71 -7.90 16.10 -27.34
CA ASP A 71 -8.45 16.50 -28.62
C ASP A 71 -9.96 16.65 -28.48
N LYS A 72 -10.37 17.85 -28.03
CA LYS A 72 -11.79 18.19 -27.81
C LYS A 72 -12.61 18.20 -29.10
N SER A 73 -11.99 18.12 -30.28
CA SER A 73 -12.71 18.16 -31.55
C SER A 73 -13.29 16.81 -31.97
N MET A 74 -12.79 15.70 -31.42
CA MET A 74 -13.14 14.36 -31.87
C MET A 74 -13.94 13.55 -30.85
N LEU A 75 -15.05 13.00 -31.34
CA LEU A 75 -15.94 12.11 -30.58
C LEU A 75 -15.70 10.65 -30.99
N TYR A 76 -15.72 9.75 -30.01
CA TYR A 76 -15.48 8.33 -30.25
C TYR A 76 -16.46 7.46 -29.48
N HIS A 77 -16.99 6.43 -30.16
CA HIS A 77 -17.70 5.35 -29.50
C HIS A 77 -16.68 4.32 -28.97
N VAL A 78 -16.66 4.09 -27.66
CA VAL A 78 -15.68 3.24 -26.97
C VAL A 78 -16.40 2.06 -26.32
N ASN A 79 -15.79 0.87 -26.40
CA ASN A 79 -16.28 -0.30 -25.67
C ASN A 79 -16.12 -0.04 -24.15
N PRO A 80 -17.17 -0.18 -23.33
CA PRO A 80 -17.12 0.05 -21.88
C PRO A 80 -15.99 -0.69 -21.15
N GLN A 81 -15.60 -1.87 -21.62
CA GLN A 81 -14.51 -2.68 -21.04
C GLN A 81 -13.12 -1.99 -21.14
N ARG A 82 -13.01 -0.97 -21.99
CA ARG A 82 -11.80 -0.14 -22.13
C ARG A 82 -11.85 1.10 -21.25
N LEU A 83 -12.97 1.41 -20.60
CA LEU A 83 -13.09 2.56 -19.73
C LEU A 83 -12.66 2.19 -18.31
N VAL A 84 -12.08 3.17 -17.63
CA VAL A 84 -11.69 3.11 -16.22
C VAL A 84 -12.18 4.41 -15.59
N ASN A 85 -12.84 4.33 -14.44
CA ASN A 85 -13.24 5.53 -13.71
C ASN A 85 -12.03 6.36 -13.31
N VAL A 86 -12.10 7.68 -13.51
CA VAL A 86 -11.16 8.62 -12.91
C VAL A 86 -11.83 9.16 -11.67
N TYR A 87 -11.34 8.77 -10.50
CA TYR A 87 -11.94 9.17 -9.24
C TYR A 87 -11.53 10.62 -8.93
N PRO A 88 -12.47 11.48 -8.55
CA PRO A 88 -12.15 12.84 -8.12
C PRO A 88 -11.35 12.79 -6.83
N THR A 89 -10.42 13.72 -6.69
CA THR A 89 -9.56 13.84 -5.49
C THR A 89 -9.70 15.20 -4.85
N ASP A 90 -10.88 15.82 -4.99
CA ASP A 90 -11.27 17.05 -4.28
C ASP A 90 -11.31 16.81 -2.76
N THR A 91 -11.61 15.56 -2.38
CA THR A 91 -11.41 15.01 -1.03
C THR A 91 -10.30 13.96 -1.05
N PRO A 92 -9.52 13.82 0.02
CA PRO A 92 -8.50 12.78 0.12
C PRO A 92 -9.08 11.37 -0.12
N LEU A 93 -8.39 10.58 -0.93
CA LEU A 93 -8.88 9.29 -1.41
C LEU A 93 -7.83 8.19 -1.27
N ILE A 94 -8.26 6.99 -0.86
CA ILE A 94 -7.46 5.76 -0.84
C ILE A 94 -8.13 4.73 -1.74
N LEU A 95 -7.43 4.34 -2.81
CA LEU A 95 -7.86 3.28 -3.72
C LEU A 95 -7.09 2.00 -3.40
N LEU A 96 -7.81 0.94 -3.07
CA LEU A 96 -7.26 -0.38 -2.77
C LEU A 96 -7.45 -1.29 -3.99
N CYS A 97 -6.38 -1.92 -4.43
CA CYS A 97 -6.43 -2.93 -5.50
C CYS A 97 -5.66 -4.17 -5.07
N GLU A 98 -6.06 -5.31 -5.62
CA GLU A 98 -5.46 -6.60 -5.26
C GLU A 98 -4.20 -6.89 -6.08
N ASN A 99 -4.27 -6.62 -7.39
CA ASN A 99 -3.31 -7.16 -8.35
C ASN A 99 -2.52 -6.08 -9.10
N THR A 100 -1.40 -6.51 -9.70
CA THR A 100 -0.47 -5.63 -10.44
C THR A 100 -1.11 -4.99 -11.67
N THR A 101 -2.08 -5.65 -12.31
CA THR A 101 -2.74 -5.15 -13.52
C THR A 101 -3.60 -3.93 -13.18
N ASP A 102 -4.38 -4.01 -12.11
CA ASP A 102 -5.21 -2.91 -11.64
C ASP A 102 -4.36 -1.77 -11.09
N TYR A 103 -3.33 -2.08 -10.30
CA TYR A 103 -2.38 -1.09 -9.80
C TYR A 103 -1.74 -0.26 -10.92
N ARG A 104 -1.24 -0.92 -11.98
CA ARG A 104 -0.68 -0.22 -13.15
C ARG A 104 -1.74 0.47 -13.98
N THR A 105 -2.98 0.00 -13.98
CA THR A 105 -4.09 0.68 -14.63
C THR A 105 -4.37 2.00 -13.92
N LEU A 106 -4.45 1.98 -12.59
CA LEU A 106 -4.63 3.16 -11.75
C LEU A 106 -3.46 4.15 -11.88
N ALA A 107 -2.23 3.65 -12.02
CA ALA A 107 -1.05 4.48 -12.30
C ALA A 107 -1.15 5.31 -13.59
N ARG A 108 -1.98 4.88 -14.56
CA ARG A 108 -2.22 5.63 -15.79
C ARG A 108 -3.44 6.53 -15.69
N SER A 109 -4.47 6.07 -14.97
CA SER A 109 -5.79 6.70 -14.98
C SER A 109 -5.99 7.73 -13.87
N GLN A 110 -5.25 7.69 -12.76
CA GLN A 110 -5.56 8.50 -11.58
C GLN A 110 -4.63 9.69 -11.36
N ILE A 111 -3.70 9.95 -12.28
CA ILE A 111 -2.76 11.07 -12.22
C ILE A 111 -2.80 11.90 -13.52
N ASP A 112 -2.22 13.09 -13.47
CA ASP A 112 -2.01 13.97 -14.62
C ASP A 112 -0.73 14.80 -14.52
N ARG A 113 -0.51 15.67 -15.51
CA ARG A 113 0.72 16.46 -15.70
C ARG A 113 0.99 17.50 -14.61
N ASN A 114 0.09 17.68 -13.65
CA ASN A 114 0.28 18.56 -12.51
C ASN A 114 0.76 17.82 -11.26
N ASP A 115 0.71 16.48 -11.26
CA ASP A 115 0.99 15.67 -10.08
C ASP A 115 2.49 15.46 -9.82
N VAL A 116 2.84 15.46 -8.53
CA VAL A 116 4.13 15.04 -8.00
C VAL A 116 3.92 13.73 -7.25
N VAL A 117 4.50 12.64 -7.77
CA VAL A 117 4.15 11.28 -7.37
C VAL A 117 5.33 10.56 -6.74
N ALA A 118 5.09 9.93 -5.58
CA ALA A 118 6.01 8.96 -5.01
C ALA A 118 5.46 7.54 -5.17
N GLU A 119 6.32 6.59 -5.57
CA GLU A 119 6.01 5.16 -5.50
C GLU A 119 6.82 4.48 -4.40
N ILE A 120 6.14 3.92 -3.39
CA ILE A 120 6.74 3.13 -2.32
C ILE A 120 6.71 1.64 -2.70
N GLY A 121 7.87 1.00 -2.63
CA GLY A 121 8.06 -0.37 -3.11
C GLY A 121 8.30 -0.42 -4.62
N SER A 122 9.10 0.51 -5.16
CA SER A 122 9.28 0.67 -6.61
C SER A 122 9.91 -0.53 -7.30
N SER A 123 10.55 -1.46 -6.57
CA SER A 123 11.21 -2.65 -7.13
C SER A 123 12.15 -2.28 -8.29
N TYR A 124 12.01 -2.91 -9.46
CA TYR A 124 12.79 -2.60 -10.67
C TYR A 124 12.37 -1.32 -11.42
N GLY A 125 11.48 -0.49 -10.85
CA GLY A 125 11.09 0.82 -11.39
C GLY A 125 10.08 0.80 -12.55
N VAL A 126 9.50 -0.35 -12.89
CA VAL A 126 8.60 -0.49 -14.06
C VAL A 126 7.36 0.38 -13.92
N CYS A 127 6.72 0.37 -12.75
CA CYS A 127 5.54 1.18 -12.49
C CYS A 127 5.90 2.66 -12.31
N THR A 128 7.03 2.97 -11.65
CA THR A 128 7.60 4.32 -11.58
C THR A 128 7.75 4.96 -12.97
N ASN A 129 8.22 4.18 -13.95
CA ASN A 129 8.33 4.64 -15.34
C ASN A 129 6.98 4.78 -16.06
N ILE A 130 5.95 4.03 -15.65
CA ILE A 130 4.58 4.26 -16.13
C ILE A 130 4.07 5.60 -15.56
N LEU A 131 4.23 5.83 -14.26
CA LEU A 131 3.83 7.06 -13.60
C LEU A 131 4.50 8.29 -14.24
N SER A 132 5.80 8.21 -14.55
CA SER A 132 6.56 9.33 -15.15
C SER A 132 6.07 9.73 -16.54
N GLN A 133 5.34 8.85 -17.24
CA GLN A 133 4.74 9.17 -18.53
C GLN A 133 3.49 10.05 -18.38
N HIS A 134 2.92 10.19 -17.19
CA HIS A 134 1.67 10.90 -16.96
C HIS A 134 1.78 12.05 -15.96
N ALA A 135 2.73 11.99 -15.02
CA ALA A 135 2.94 12.99 -13.98
C ALA A 135 3.92 14.12 -14.38
N LYS A 136 3.96 15.19 -13.57
CA LYS A 136 4.97 16.26 -13.63
C LYS A 136 6.33 15.77 -13.16
N GLN A 137 6.35 15.09 -12.03
CA GLN A 137 7.55 14.60 -11.36
C GLN A 137 7.24 13.28 -10.67
N VAL A 138 8.17 12.33 -10.77
CA VAL A 138 8.03 11.00 -10.15
C VAL A 138 9.36 10.53 -9.59
N PHE A 139 9.30 9.87 -8.44
CA PHE A 139 10.43 9.11 -7.91
C PHE A 139 9.97 7.81 -7.23
N GLY A 140 10.86 6.82 -7.24
CA GLY A 140 10.64 5.55 -6.55
C GLY A 140 11.34 5.50 -5.19
N ILE A 141 10.73 4.83 -4.23
CA ILE A 141 11.28 4.50 -2.92
C ILE A 141 11.34 2.98 -2.79
N GLU A 142 12.51 2.47 -2.42
CA GLU A 142 12.72 1.03 -2.27
C GLU A 142 13.72 0.75 -1.14
N VAL A 143 13.49 -0.30 -0.35
CA VAL A 143 14.34 -0.66 0.80
C VAL A 143 15.55 -1.48 0.38
N SER A 144 15.45 -2.23 -0.72
CA SER A 144 16.57 -3.00 -1.28
C SER A 144 17.49 -2.12 -2.13
N GLN A 145 18.72 -1.90 -1.66
CA GLN A 145 19.74 -1.14 -2.42
C GLN A 145 20.00 -1.77 -3.80
N GLN A 146 20.02 -3.10 -3.88
CA GLN A 146 20.19 -3.81 -5.14
C GLN A 146 19.08 -3.47 -6.16
N LEU A 147 17.82 -3.40 -5.71
CA LEU A 147 16.70 -3.06 -6.60
C LEU A 147 16.75 -1.59 -7.03
N VAL A 148 17.16 -0.69 -6.13
CA VAL A 148 17.40 0.72 -6.45
C VAL A 148 18.45 0.87 -7.55
N ASP A 149 19.57 0.15 -7.43
CA ASP A 149 20.66 0.22 -8.42
C ASP A 149 20.23 -0.32 -9.80
N GLU A 150 19.49 -1.43 -9.82
CA GLU A 150 18.92 -1.98 -11.06
C GLU A 150 17.87 -1.04 -11.68
N ALA A 151 17.02 -0.41 -10.86
CA ALA A 151 16.03 0.55 -11.32
C ALA A 151 16.68 1.80 -11.94
N ARG A 152 17.73 2.34 -11.29
CA ARG A 152 18.51 3.48 -11.81
C ARG A 152 19.22 3.15 -13.12
N LYS A 153 19.79 1.94 -13.23
CA LYS A 153 20.40 1.47 -14.48
C LYS A 153 19.36 1.37 -15.60
N ARG A 154 18.17 0.86 -15.29
CA ARG A 154 17.10 0.64 -16.26
C ARG A 154 16.41 1.95 -16.69
N TYR A 155 16.24 2.88 -15.76
CA TYR A 155 15.54 4.15 -15.97
C TYR A 155 16.39 5.32 -15.45
N PRO A 156 17.48 5.68 -16.16
CA PRO A 156 18.46 6.67 -15.70
C PRO A 156 17.90 8.10 -15.63
N HIS A 157 16.75 8.36 -16.26
CA HIS A 157 16.04 9.64 -16.19
C HIS A 157 15.14 9.77 -14.95
N LEU A 158 15.03 8.72 -14.12
CA LEU A 158 14.21 8.72 -12.91
C LEU A 158 15.05 8.72 -11.64
N VAL A 159 14.49 9.28 -10.57
CA VAL A 159 15.10 9.28 -9.25
C VAL A 159 14.57 8.10 -8.44
N PHE A 160 15.48 7.39 -7.77
CA PHE A 160 15.15 6.32 -6.84
C PHE A 160 15.87 6.54 -5.51
N HIS A 161 15.15 6.40 -4.41
CA HIS A 161 15.67 6.56 -3.05
C HIS A 161 15.72 5.21 -2.32
N ASN A 162 16.89 4.86 -1.79
CA ASN A 162 17.01 3.75 -0.85
C ASN A 162 16.64 4.22 0.55
N ILE A 163 15.42 3.94 0.98
CA ILE A 163 14.91 4.35 2.29
C ILE A 163 13.79 3.42 2.75
N ASN A 164 13.84 3.05 4.02
CA ASN A 164 12.70 2.46 4.72
C ASN A 164 11.87 3.58 5.35
N ILE A 165 10.67 3.82 4.81
CA ILE A 165 9.80 4.93 5.25
C ILE A 165 9.30 4.78 6.69
N LEU A 166 9.27 3.55 7.22
CA LEU A 166 8.81 3.29 8.59
C LEU A 166 9.95 3.51 9.61
N GLU A 167 11.19 3.22 9.23
CA GLU A 167 12.38 3.42 10.09
C GLU A 167 12.93 4.84 10.00
N HIS A 168 12.75 5.52 8.87
CA HIS A 168 13.33 6.84 8.60
C HIS A 168 12.25 7.89 8.27
N LYS A 169 11.18 7.94 9.07
CA LYS A 169 9.99 8.77 8.87
C LYS A 169 10.31 10.25 8.55
N SER A 170 11.22 10.89 9.28
CA SER A 170 11.57 12.31 9.06
C SER A 170 12.24 12.55 7.70
N ARG A 171 13.17 11.67 7.31
CA ARG A 171 13.84 11.75 6.00
C ARG A 171 12.86 11.44 4.87
N ALA A 172 11.97 10.47 5.07
CA ALA A 172 10.91 10.15 4.12
C ALA A 172 9.96 11.34 3.92
N ALA A 173 9.55 12.02 5.01
CA ALA A 173 8.73 13.22 4.94
C ALA A 173 9.41 14.38 4.19
N THR A 174 10.72 14.56 4.40
CA THR A 174 11.50 15.58 3.69
C THR A 174 11.54 15.31 2.17
N ILE A 175 11.77 14.06 1.78
CA ILE A 175 11.79 13.66 0.36
C ILE A 175 10.41 13.83 -0.28
N MET A 176 9.33 13.61 0.48
CA MET A 176 7.96 13.63 -0.02
C MET A 176 7.20 14.93 0.28
N GLN A 177 7.88 16.01 0.65
CA GLN A 177 7.23 17.26 1.10
C GLN A 177 6.25 17.88 0.09
N ASP A 178 6.51 17.71 -1.21
CA ASP A 178 5.71 18.26 -2.31
C ASP A 178 4.83 17.21 -3.00
N VAL A 179 4.81 15.98 -2.47
CA VAL A 179 4.09 14.85 -3.08
C VAL A 179 2.60 14.97 -2.80
N ASN A 180 1.79 15.01 -3.86
CA ASN A 180 0.34 15.09 -3.75
C ASN A 180 -0.36 13.76 -4.09
N LYS A 181 0.34 12.79 -4.69
CA LYS A 181 -0.18 11.44 -5.01
C LYS A 181 0.84 10.38 -4.58
N VAL A 182 0.40 9.31 -3.94
CA VAL A 182 1.28 8.21 -3.51
C VAL A 182 0.77 6.88 -4.04
N PHE A 183 1.70 6.07 -4.53
CA PHE A 183 1.45 4.70 -4.98
C PHE A 183 2.23 3.74 -4.07
N VAL A 184 1.58 2.73 -3.52
CA VAL A 184 2.15 1.79 -2.54
C VAL A 184 2.02 0.36 -3.06
N ASP A 185 3.15 -0.26 -3.41
CA ASP A 185 3.27 -1.69 -3.73
C ASP A 185 4.43 -2.29 -2.93
N ILE A 186 4.21 -2.44 -1.62
CA ILE A 186 5.16 -3.13 -0.75
C ILE A 186 4.96 -4.64 -0.98
N GLY A 187 5.43 -5.12 -2.13
CA GLY A 187 5.14 -6.46 -2.64
C GLY A 187 5.58 -7.63 -1.77
N GLY A 188 4.99 -8.81 -2.04
CA GLY A 188 5.24 -10.10 -1.37
C GLY A 188 4.15 -10.48 -0.37
N ASN A 189 4.33 -11.60 0.34
CA ASN A 189 3.51 -12.00 1.52
C ASN A 189 3.75 -11.07 2.73
N ARG A 190 3.87 -9.76 2.49
CA ARG A 190 4.07 -8.75 3.52
C ARG A 190 2.76 -8.63 4.28
N GLU A 191 2.87 -8.74 5.59
CA GLU A 191 1.75 -8.62 6.51
C GLU A 191 1.03 -7.28 6.29
N ILE A 192 -0.30 -7.33 6.28
CA ILE A 192 -1.19 -6.17 6.32
C ILE A 192 -0.71 -5.07 7.30
N GLY A 193 -0.10 -5.43 8.43
CA GLY A 193 0.41 -4.48 9.41
C GLY A 193 1.50 -3.52 8.88
N VAL A 194 2.37 -3.98 7.96
CA VAL A 194 3.36 -3.09 7.34
C VAL A 194 2.68 -2.06 6.44
N VAL A 195 1.68 -2.49 5.67
CA VAL A 195 0.89 -1.61 4.78
C VAL A 195 0.07 -0.62 5.60
N VAL A 196 -0.59 -1.07 6.67
CA VAL A 196 -1.36 -0.21 7.59
C VAL A 196 -0.46 0.86 8.22
N ARG A 197 0.74 0.50 8.71
CA ARG A 197 1.70 1.49 9.24
C ARG A 197 2.19 2.47 8.18
N ALA A 198 2.42 2.01 6.96
CA ALA A 198 2.81 2.89 5.85
C ALA A 198 1.68 3.87 5.53
N LEU A 199 0.44 3.41 5.44
CA LEU A 199 -0.72 4.25 5.22
C LEU A 199 -0.95 5.26 6.34
N ALA A 200 -0.86 4.84 7.60
CA ALA A 200 -0.94 5.75 8.73
C ALA A 200 0.13 6.85 8.65
N PHE A 201 1.38 6.50 8.36
CA PHE A 201 2.44 7.48 8.14
C PHE A 201 2.13 8.45 6.99
N LEU A 202 1.61 7.95 5.87
CA LEU A 202 1.25 8.78 4.72
C LEU A 202 0.10 9.75 5.05
N ILE A 203 -0.95 9.26 5.69
CA ILE A 203 -2.12 10.05 6.10
C ILE A 203 -1.70 11.12 7.11
N ASP A 204 -0.91 10.76 8.12
CA ASP A 204 -0.59 11.69 9.21
C ASP A 204 0.49 12.72 8.80
N ARG A 205 1.48 12.32 7.99
CA ARG A 205 2.68 13.13 7.74
C ARG A 205 2.81 13.69 6.33
N ILE A 206 2.29 13.00 5.32
CA ILE A 206 2.43 13.40 3.91
C ILE A 206 1.15 14.06 3.40
N LYS A 207 -0.03 13.57 3.84
CA LYS A 207 -1.35 14.09 3.48
C LYS A 207 -1.59 14.22 1.95
N PRO A 208 -1.25 13.20 1.13
CA PRO A 208 -1.50 13.27 -0.31
C PRO A 208 -3.01 13.21 -0.60
N SER A 209 -3.48 13.88 -1.66
CA SER A 209 -4.90 13.82 -2.05
C SER A 209 -5.32 12.46 -2.61
N LEU A 210 -4.36 11.62 -3.00
CA LEU A 210 -4.61 10.24 -3.42
C LEU A 210 -3.53 9.31 -2.88
N ILE A 211 -3.95 8.15 -2.38
CA ILE A 211 -3.09 6.99 -2.15
C ILE A 211 -3.65 5.79 -2.92
N VAL A 212 -2.87 5.19 -3.80
CA VAL A 212 -3.22 3.92 -4.45
C VAL A 212 -2.41 2.81 -3.82
N VAL A 213 -3.07 1.77 -3.33
CA VAL A 213 -2.44 0.68 -2.59
C VAL A 213 -2.70 -0.64 -3.29
N LYS A 214 -1.63 -1.37 -3.55
CA LYS A 214 -1.71 -2.77 -3.95
C LYS A 214 -1.41 -3.66 -2.75
N SER A 215 -2.40 -4.43 -2.30
CA SER A 215 -2.24 -5.40 -1.22
C SER A 215 -3.39 -6.39 -1.20
N GLU A 216 -3.10 -7.67 -1.41
CA GLU A 216 -4.08 -8.76 -1.35
C GLU A 216 -4.73 -8.83 0.04
N GLU A 217 -3.95 -8.85 1.12
CA GLU A 217 -4.49 -8.97 2.49
C GLU A 217 -5.34 -7.77 2.92
N LEU A 218 -4.91 -6.53 2.57
CA LEU A 218 -5.69 -5.33 2.89
C LEU A 218 -6.98 -5.27 2.05
N PHE A 219 -6.91 -5.67 0.78
CA PHE A 219 -8.07 -5.77 -0.10
C PHE A 219 -9.09 -6.79 0.43
N GLU A 220 -8.65 -7.99 0.80
CA GLU A 220 -9.49 -9.03 1.42
C GLU A 220 -10.12 -8.55 2.74
N SER A 221 -9.38 -7.76 3.54
CA SER A 221 -9.89 -7.17 4.78
C SER A 221 -11.02 -6.17 4.52
N ALA A 222 -10.81 -5.29 3.54
CA ALA A 222 -11.81 -4.32 3.10
C ALA A 222 -13.05 -5.01 2.52
N GLN A 223 -12.85 -6.06 1.71
CA GLN A 223 -13.95 -6.86 1.13
C GLN A 223 -14.83 -7.47 2.22
N ARG A 224 -14.21 -8.09 3.23
CA ARG A 224 -14.94 -8.67 4.37
C ARG A 224 -15.70 -7.63 5.18
N HIS A 225 -15.21 -6.39 5.25
CA HIS A 225 -15.94 -5.28 5.90
C HIS A 225 -17.17 -4.90 5.08
N LEU A 226 -17.02 -4.74 3.76
CA LEU A 226 -18.10 -4.46 2.83
C LEU A 226 -19.21 -5.51 2.87
N ASP A 227 -18.85 -6.79 2.84
CA ASP A 227 -19.82 -7.89 2.85
C ASP A 227 -20.68 -7.91 4.13
N LYS A 228 -20.10 -7.47 5.26
CA LYS A 228 -20.83 -7.38 6.55
C LYS A 228 -21.82 -6.22 6.59
N SER A 229 -21.53 -5.12 5.88
CA SER A 229 -22.35 -3.92 5.93
C SER A 229 -23.75 -4.04 5.28
N SER A 230 -24.11 -5.19 4.68
CA SER A 230 -25.42 -5.46 4.04
C SER A 230 -25.88 -4.44 2.98
N SER A 231 -25.03 -3.48 2.63
CA SER A 231 -25.28 -2.49 1.60
C SER A 231 -24.89 -3.06 0.23
N ASN A 232 -25.80 -3.05 -0.74
CA ASN A 232 -25.46 -3.23 -2.15
C ASN A 232 -24.61 -2.04 -2.61
N ASN A 233 -23.31 -2.13 -2.38
CA ASN A 233 -22.39 -1.05 -2.68
C ASN A 233 -21.67 -1.32 -4.00
N GLU A 234 -22.31 -0.92 -5.09
CA GLU A 234 -21.78 -1.08 -6.44
C GLU A 234 -20.53 -0.21 -6.70
N SER A 235 -20.29 0.80 -5.87
CA SER A 235 -19.18 1.75 -6.04
C SER A 235 -17.83 1.26 -5.49
N GLY A 236 -17.82 0.17 -4.72
CA GLY A 236 -16.63 -0.30 -4.01
C GLY A 236 -16.19 0.60 -2.83
N ARG A 237 -16.88 1.71 -2.57
CA ARG A 237 -16.59 2.61 -1.43
C ARG A 237 -16.82 1.87 -0.12
N ILE A 238 -15.85 1.85 0.79
CA ILE A 238 -16.01 1.22 2.10
C ILE A 238 -16.88 2.14 2.98
N PRO A 239 -18.10 1.73 3.40
CA PRO A 239 -18.85 2.44 4.43
C PRO A 239 -17.94 2.60 5.64
N ASP A 240 -18.02 3.74 6.34
CA ASP A 240 -17.22 3.98 7.55
C ASP A 240 -15.71 3.66 7.41
N GLY A 241 -15.14 3.80 6.21
CA GLY A 241 -13.75 3.46 5.89
C GLY A 241 -12.71 3.94 6.91
N PRO A 242 -12.79 5.19 7.43
CA PRO A 242 -11.93 5.64 8.52
C PRO A 242 -12.02 4.79 9.80
N CYS A 243 -13.23 4.42 10.25
CA CYS A 243 -13.44 3.58 11.44
C CYS A 243 -12.89 2.17 11.24
N TRP A 244 -13.12 1.59 10.04
CA TRP A 244 -12.53 0.32 9.65
C TRP A 244 -11.00 0.36 9.68
N PHE A 245 -10.41 1.39 9.07
CA PHE A 245 -8.96 1.54 9.03
C PHE A 245 -8.36 1.81 10.43
N GLU A 246 -9.06 2.56 11.29
CA GLU A 246 -8.64 2.76 12.68
C GLU A 246 -8.62 1.44 13.46
N THR A 247 -9.60 0.56 13.24
CA THR A 247 -9.61 -0.78 13.82
C THR A 247 -8.38 -1.58 13.37
N LEU A 248 -8.03 -1.52 12.09
CA LEU A 248 -6.79 -2.14 11.59
C LEU A 248 -5.53 -1.53 12.23
N CYS A 249 -5.50 -0.22 12.45
CA CYS A 249 -4.38 0.43 13.13
C CYS A 249 -4.21 -0.07 14.57
N LYS A 250 -5.32 -0.33 15.28
CA LYS A 250 -5.34 -0.90 16.64
C LYS A 250 -4.91 -2.36 16.62
N ASP A 251 -5.48 -3.17 15.73
CA ASP A 251 -5.21 -4.61 15.62
C ASP A 251 -3.77 -4.90 15.19
N HIS A 252 -3.22 -4.07 14.31
CA HIS A 252 -1.85 -4.19 13.85
C HIS A 252 -0.88 -3.31 14.63
N ALA A 253 -1.31 -2.86 15.82
CA ALA A 253 -0.62 -2.03 16.78
C ALA A 253 0.46 -1.19 16.13
N ILE A 254 0.13 0.05 15.79
CA ILE A 254 1.12 1.11 15.55
C ILE A 254 1.82 1.42 16.90
N CYS A 255 2.45 0.41 17.48
CA CYS A 255 3.23 0.48 18.71
C CYS A 255 4.64 0.08 18.27
N ASP A 256 5.61 0.97 18.46
CA ASP A 256 7.02 0.80 18.15
C ASP A 256 7.72 -0.25 19.06
N GLY A 257 7.06 -1.39 19.33
CA GLY A 257 7.60 -2.49 20.12
C GLY A 257 6.54 -3.15 21.00
N GLN A 258 6.49 -4.49 20.95
CA GLN A 258 5.68 -5.41 21.77
C GLN A 258 4.18 -5.49 21.40
N THR A 259 3.83 -6.55 20.66
CA THR A 259 2.44 -6.98 20.47
C THR A 259 2.00 -7.88 21.63
N SER A 260 0.86 -7.58 22.25
CA SER A 260 0.24 -8.42 23.30
C SER A 260 -0.53 -9.62 22.73
N SER A 261 -0.80 -9.64 21.42
CA SER A 261 -1.53 -10.69 20.72
C SER A 261 -0.65 -11.43 19.70
N ALA A 262 -1.01 -12.68 19.42
CA ALA A 262 -0.33 -13.49 18.44
C ALA A 262 -0.74 -13.09 17.00
N GLU A 263 0.24 -12.70 16.20
CA GLU A 263 0.09 -12.35 14.79
C GLU A 263 -0.48 -13.51 13.94
N SER A 264 -1.28 -13.16 12.93
CA SER A 264 -2.03 -14.10 12.08
C SER A 264 -1.17 -15.12 11.34
N TRP A 265 0.00 -14.71 10.82
CA TRP A 265 0.94 -15.62 10.16
C TRP A 265 1.51 -16.65 11.14
N PHE A 266 1.75 -16.27 12.40
CA PHE A 266 2.28 -17.15 13.42
C PHE A 266 1.22 -18.15 13.84
N LEU A 267 -0.03 -17.72 14.02
CA LEU A 267 -1.17 -18.60 14.27
C LEU A 267 -1.36 -19.61 13.12
N ARG A 268 -1.23 -19.17 11.87
CA ARG A 268 -1.28 -20.05 10.70
C ARG A 268 -0.10 -21.02 10.69
N ALA A 269 1.12 -20.53 10.89
CA ALA A 269 2.33 -21.34 10.93
C ALA A 269 2.28 -22.40 12.04
N ARG A 270 1.78 -22.02 13.23
CA ARG A 270 1.60 -22.92 14.38
C ARG A 270 0.57 -24.01 14.11
N ARG A 271 -0.57 -23.65 13.49
CA ARG A 271 -1.59 -24.60 13.03
C ARG A 271 -1.01 -25.60 12.04
N ASP A 272 -0.13 -25.13 11.16
CA ASP A 272 0.59 -25.94 10.17
C ASP A 272 1.83 -26.66 10.77
N GLY A 273 2.02 -26.64 12.09
CA GLY A 273 3.15 -27.29 12.77
C GLY A 273 4.53 -26.73 12.41
N PHE A 274 4.61 -25.48 11.97
CA PHE A 274 5.83 -24.81 11.48
C PHE A 274 6.57 -25.59 10.37
N THR A 275 5.83 -26.32 9.54
CA THR A 275 6.37 -27.17 8.45
C THR A 275 7.06 -26.39 7.32
N LYS A 276 6.90 -25.07 7.26
CA LYS A 276 7.52 -24.21 6.24
C LYS A 276 8.96 -23.86 6.62
N ASN A 277 9.79 -23.62 5.60
CA ASN A 277 11.16 -23.15 5.81
C ASN A 277 11.16 -21.86 6.68
N PRO A 278 11.83 -21.86 7.85
CA PRO A 278 11.84 -20.71 8.77
C PRO A 278 12.27 -19.39 8.16
N LEU A 279 13.08 -19.41 7.10
CA LEU A 279 13.54 -18.21 6.42
C LEU A 279 12.43 -17.46 5.68
N ARG A 280 11.27 -18.09 5.45
CA ARG A 280 10.09 -17.47 4.84
C ARG A 280 9.27 -16.62 5.80
N TYR A 281 9.49 -16.75 7.12
CA TYR A 281 8.83 -15.89 8.09
C TYR A 281 9.36 -14.45 8.01
N PRO A 282 8.64 -13.43 8.46
CA PRO A 282 9.10 -12.03 8.49
C PRO A 282 10.40 -11.87 9.28
N ILE A 283 11.21 -10.84 9.03
CA ILE A 283 12.34 -10.51 9.92
C ILE A 283 11.81 -9.72 11.12
N ARG A 284 12.23 -10.09 12.32
CA ARG A 284 11.95 -9.37 13.57
C ARG A 284 13.26 -8.90 14.19
N MET A 285 13.22 -7.74 14.85
CA MET A 285 14.37 -7.13 15.50
C MET A 285 14.13 -7.05 17.01
N THR A 286 15.20 -7.09 17.81
CA THR A 286 15.18 -6.69 19.22
C THR A 286 15.03 -5.16 19.34
N SER A 287 14.78 -4.66 20.55
CA SER A 287 14.78 -3.22 20.85
C SER A 287 16.09 -2.52 20.47
N ASP A 288 17.19 -3.27 20.50
CA ASP A 288 18.53 -2.77 20.17
C ASP A 288 18.84 -2.87 18.66
N GLY A 289 17.83 -3.22 17.84
CA GLY A 289 17.96 -3.29 16.38
C GLY A 289 18.64 -4.56 15.86
N VAL A 290 18.83 -5.59 16.68
CA VAL A 290 19.46 -6.85 16.27
C VAL A 290 18.39 -7.80 15.71
N ALA A 291 18.60 -8.31 14.50
CA ALA A 291 17.67 -9.28 13.92
C ALA A 291 17.64 -10.59 14.72
N ILE A 292 16.43 -11.09 15.02
CA ILE A 292 16.19 -12.31 15.77
C ILE A 292 16.35 -13.54 14.86
N CYS A 293 17.09 -14.54 15.33
CA CYS A 293 17.43 -15.73 14.56
C CYS A 293 16.20 -16.65 14.36
N LYS A 294 15.70 -16.73 13.13
CA LYS A 294 14.57 -17.62 12.77
C LYS A 294 14.88 -19.10 12.95
N LEU A 295 16.10 -19.51 12.60
CA LEU A 295 16.51 -20.91 12.74
C LEU A 295 16.57 -21.33 14.21
N GLN A 296 16.98 -20.42 15.09
CA GLN A 296 16.94 -20.65 16.54
C GLN A 296 15.52 -20.85 17.06
N ASN A 297 14.58 -20.10 16.48
CA ASN A 297 13.24 -19.96 17.00
C ASN A 297 12.25 -21.01 16.50
N TYR A 298 12.47 -21.58 15.32
CA TYR A 298 11.54 -22.52 14.67
C TYR A 298 12.11 -23.93 14.46
N ARG A 299 13.30 -24.23 14.98
CA ARG A 299 13.87 -25.59 14.99
C ARG A 299 14.04 -26.08 16.42
N GLU A 300 13.75 -27.36 16.62
CA GLU A 300 13.93 -28.02 17.92
C GLU A 300 15.41 -27.98 18.33
N GLU A 301 16.31 -28.24 17.37
CA GLU A 301 17.76 -28.21 17.58
C GLU A 301 18.34 -26.78 17.61
N GLY A 302 17.52 -25.78 17.28
CA GLY A 302 17.94 -24.38 17.17
C GLY A 302 18.86 -24.08 15.99
N CYS A 303 19.59 -22.97 16.10
CA CYS A 303 20.52 -22.52 15.07
C CYS A 303 21.81 -23.35 15.11
N GLN A 304 22.13 -24.07 14.04
CA GLN A 304 23.37 -24.85 13.95
C GLN A 304 24.64 -23.99 13.78
N LYS A 305 24.50 -22.66 13.75
CA LYS A 305 25.60 -21.70 13.55
C LYS A 305 25.78 -20.77 14.75
N LEU A 306 25.47 -21.19 15.97
CA LEU A 306 25.48 -20.32 17.17
C LEU A 306 26.73 -19.43 17.29
N SER A 307 27.93 -19.99 17.10
CA SER A 307 29.19 -19.24 17.21
C SER A 307 29.46 -18.25 16.08
N LEU A 308 28.78 -18.37 14.95
CA LEU A 308 28.97 -17.55 13.74
C LEU A 308 27.73 -16.72 13.38
N CYS A 309 26.62 -16.95 14.05
CA CYS A 309 25.34 -16.35 13.71
C CYS A 309 25.24 -15.00 14.40
N ARG A 310 25.28 -13.94 13.60
CA ARG A 310 25.17 -12.53 14.05
C ARG A 310 23.77 -12.11 14.54
N PHE A 311 22.83 -13.04 14.60
CA PHE A 311 21.45 -12.78 14.96
C PHE A 311 21.23 -13.05 16.45
N ASP A 312 20.22 -12.40 17.02
CA ASP A 312 19.82 -12.62 18.39
C ASP A 312 19.24 -14.04 18.57
N HIS A 313 19.74 -14.76 19.58
CA HIS A 313 19.30 -16.12 19.93
C HIS A 313 18.56 -16.17 21.27
N ILE A 314 18.37 -15.01 21.91
CA ILE A 314 17.84 -14.89 23.26
C ILE A 314 16.33 -14.66 23.20
N HIS A 315 15.89 -13.86 22.23
CA HIS A 315 14.53 -13.41 22.09
C HIS A 315 13.71 -14.33 21.19
N CYS A 316 12.46 -14.48 21.58
CA CYS A 316 11.44 -15.14 20.81
C CYS A 316 11.17 -14.34 19.53
N HIS A 317 11.32 -14.99 18.37
CA HIS A 317 11.05 -14.37 17.07
C HIS A 317 9.57 -13.99 16.92
N HIS A 318 8.66 -14.60 17.68
CA HIS A 318 7.25 -14.24 17.62
C HIS A 318 6.93 -13.02 18.50
N CYS A 319 7.09 -13.14 19.82
CA CYS A 319 6.63 -12.12 20.76
C CYS A 319 7.71 -11.12 21.19
N GLY A 320 8.97 -11.32 20.79
CA GLY A 320 10.09 -10.47 21.15
C GLY A 320 10.60 -10.61 22.59
N HIS A 321 9.99 -11.45 23.43
CA HIS A 321 10.45 -11.66 24.82
C HIS A 321 11.61 -12.65 24.88
N ALA A 322 12.56 -12.40 25.79
CA ALA A 322 13.68 -13.30 26.05
C ALA A 322 13.25 -14.63 26.69
N GLY A 323 14.09 -15.66 26.55
CA GLY A 323 14.02 -16.88 27.35
C GLY A 323 13.18 -18.01 26.77
N HIS A 324 12.61 -17.86 25.57
CA HIS A 324 11.92 -18.95 24.87
C HIS A 324 12.02 -18.82 23.35
N LYS A 325 11.82 -19.95 22.67
CA LYS A 325 11.72 -20.01 21.20
C LYS A 325 10.30 -19.71 20.75
N ALA A 326 10.14 -19.18 19.55
CA ALA A 326 8.83 -19.00 18.92
C ALA A 326 8.02 -20.31 18.85
N LEU A 327 8.67 -21.45 18.65
CA LEU A 327 8.05 -22.77 18.70
C LEU A 327 7.31 -23.06 20.01
N HIS A 328 7.78 -22.48 21.12
CA HIS A 328 7.22 -22.63 22.47
C HIS A 328 6.63 -21.32 22.99
N CYS A 329 6.27 -20.39 22.09
CA CYS A 329 5.76 -19.11 22.53
C CYS A 329 4.43 -19.28 23.30
N PRO A 330 4.34 -18.73 24.53
CA PRO A 330 3.13 -18.83 25.34
C PRO A 330 2.00 -17.93 24.83
N LEU A 331 2.29 -16.98 23.92
CA LEU A 331 1.26 -16.28 23.16
C LEU A 331 0.65 -17.26 22.13
N VAL A 332 -0.35 -18.03 22.59
CA VAL A 332 -1.07 -19.00 21.76
C VAL A 332 -2.44 -18.48 21.34
N ASN A 333 -3.04 -17.62 22.15
CA ASN A 333 -4.24 -16.82 21.96
C ASN A 333 -4.61 -16.24 23.34
N THR A 334 -5.03 -14.98 23.38
CA THR A 334 -6.17 -14.56 24.20
C THR A 334 -7.38 -14.51 23.30
#